data_AF-A0A7J9Y2I4-F1
#
_entry.id   AF-A0A7J9Y2I4-F1
#
_cell.length_a   1.000
_cell.length_b   1.000
_cell.length_c   1.000
_cell.angle_alpha   90.00
_cell.angle_beta   90.00
_cell.angle_gamma   90.00
#
_symmetry.space_group_name_H-M   'P 1'
#
loop_
_entity.id
_entity.type
_entity.pdbx_description
1 polymer ?
#
loop_
_entity_poly.entity_id
_entity_poly.type
_entity_poly.pdbx_seq_one_letter_code
_entity_poly.pdbx_strand_id
1 'polypeptide(L)'
;GKTVFAQGVGEGLRVAGAVTSPTFVIARVHRPDPARGGRLPLVHVDAYRLGSLAEVDDLDLDADLEESVTLVEWGEGLVEQLSAAWLEVRIDRSAADPGPVSEARAVELIGHGDDWSARLATLAR
;
A
#
# COMPACT_ATOMS: atom_id res chain seq x y z
N GLY A 1 9.01 7.87 -1.72
CA GLY A 1 7.70 8.51 -1.57
C GLY A 1 6.63 7.47 -1.34
N LYS A 2 6.86 6.51 -0.44
CA LYS A 2 5.90 5.44 -0.14
C LYS A 2 4.73 6.01 0.67
N THR A 3 5.02 6.78 1.72
CA THR A 3 3.98 7.50 2.47
C THR A 3 3.20 8.51 1.61
N VAL A 4 3.84 9.19 0.65
CA VAL A 4 3.14 10.07 -0.29
C VAL A 4 2.18 9.27 -1.18
N PHE A 5 2.59 8.08 -1.62
CA PHE A 5 1.72 7.15 -2.33
C PHE A 5 0.56 6.68 -1.42
N ALA A 6 0.84 6.31 -0.17
CA ALA A 6 -0.18 5.92 0.81
C ALA A 6 -1.22 7.02 1.06
N GLN A 7 -0.79 8.28 1.10
CA GLN A 7 -1.69 9.44 1.16
C GLN A 7 -2.60 9.52 -0.06
N GLY A 8 -2.06 9.30 -1.26
CA GLY A 8 -2.85 9.23 -2.49
C GLY A 8 -3.87 8.08 -2.47
N VAL A 9 -3.47 6.91 -1.98
CA VAL A 9 -4.39 5.76 -1.80
C VAL A 9 -5.50 6.10 -0.81
N GLY A 10 -5.17 6.68 0.35
CA GLY A 10 -6.16 7.09 1.34
C GLY A 10 -7.15 8.12 0.82
N GLU A 11 -6.68 9.09 0.04
CA GLU A 11 -7.55 10.08 -0.61
C GLU A 11 -8.45 9.42 -1.67
N GLY A 12 -7.92 8.48 -2.47
CA GLY A 12 -8.70 7.70 -3.44
C GLY A 12 -9.80 6.84 -2.79
N LEU A 13 -9.48 6.23 -1.64
CA LEU A 13 -10.44 5.47 -0.82
C LEU A 13 -11.36 6.36 0.02
N ARG A 14 -11.03 7.66 0.12
CA ARG A 14 -11.76 8.67 0.88
C ARG A 14 -11.88 8.28 2.36
N VAL A 15 -10.73 7.94 2.96
CA VAL A 15 -10.64 7.69 4.40
C VAL A 15 -10.72 9.00 5.19
N ALA A 16 -11.11 8.89 6.46
CA ALA A 16 -11.22 10.01 7.37
C ALA A 16 -9.83 10.44 7.89
N GLY A 17 -9.61 11.75 7.91
CA GLY A 17 -8.39 12.35 8.45
C GLY A 17 -7.16 12.16 7.55
N ALA A 18 -6.00 12.55 8.07
CA ALA A 18 -4.75 12.47 7.33
C ALA A 18 -4.13 11.06 7.43
N VAL A 19 -3.63 10.56 6.30
CA VAL A 19 -2.73 9.39 6.26
C VAL A 19 -1.31 9.85 6.57
N THR A 20 -0.74 9.30 7.63
CA THR A 20 0.63 9.58 8.08
C THR A 20 1.35 8.26 8.25
N SER A 21 2.66 8.23 7.98
CA SER A 21 3.47 7.03 8.16
C SER A 21 3.25 6.43 9.55
N PRO A 22 2.96 5.12 9.66
CA PRO A 22 2.79 4.43 10.94
C PRO A 22 4.14 4.15 11.62
N THR A 23 5.08 5.10 11.56
CA THR A 23 6.48 4.92 11.95
C THR A 23 6.67 4.45 13.39
N PHE A 24 5.70 4.66 14.29
CA PHE A 24 5.80 4.22 15.69
C PHE A 24 4.80 3.11 16.08
N VAL A 25 3.82 2.84 15.23
CA VAL A 25 2.72 1.91 15.48
C VAL A 25 2.62 1.05 14.23
N ILE A 26 3.34 -0.06 14.19
CA ILE A 26 3.58 -0.95 13.05
C ILE A 26 2.44 -0.98 12.00
N ALA A 27 1.18 -1.02 12.45
CA ALA A 27 -0.01 -0.85 11.62
C ALA A 27 -0.93 0.26 12.14
N ARG A 28 -1.66 0.92 11.23
CA ARG A 28 -2.72 1.89 11.52
C ARG A 28 -3.93 1.65 10.63
N VAL A 29 -5.12 1.63 11.23
CA VAL A 29 -6.38 1.59 10.49
C VAL A 29 -6.93 3.00 10.30
N HIS A 30 -7.15 3.38 9.04
CA HIS A 30 -7.84 4.60 8.64
C HIS A 30 -9.28 4.25 8.25
N ARG A 31 -10.24 4.73 9.03
CA ARG A 31 -11.68 4.46 8.80
C ARG A 31 -12.15 5.18 7.54
N PRO A 32 -13.10 4.61 6.77
CA PRO A 32 -13.72 5.31 5.65
C PRO A 32 -14.45 6.57 6.13
N ASP A 33 -14.57 7.58 5.26
CA ASP A 33 -15.43 8.75 5.47
C ASP A 33 -16.70 8.61 4.60
N PRO A 34 -17.84 8.17 5.17
CA PRO A 34 -19.09 8.01 4.43
C PRO A 34 -19.61 9.32 3.84
N ALA A 35 -19.32 10.48 4.46
CA ALA A 35 -19.76 11.77 3.96
C ALA A 35 -19.05 12.15 2.64
N ARG A 36 -17.83 11.64 2.44
CA ARG A 36 -17.10 11.75 1.16
C ARG A 36 -17.39 10.56 0.24
N GLY A 37 -18.20 9.59 0.65
CA GLY A 37 -18.50 8.38 -0.10
C GLY A 37 -17.44 7.27 0.01
N GLY A 38 -16.56 7.35 1.00
CA GLY A 38 -15.66 6.25 1.36
C GLY A 38 -16.44 5.05 1.89
N ARG A 39 -15.97 3.84 1.58
CA ARG A 39 -16.65 2.58 1.97
C ARG A 39 -15.73 1.57 2.63
N LEU A 40 -14.48 1.49 2.18
CA LEU A 40 -13.50 0.55 2.71
C LEU A 40 -12.50 1.29 3.62
N PRO A 41 -12.12 0.71 4.76
CA PRO A 41 -10.98 1.18 5.53
C PRO A 41 -9.67 0.92 4.78
N LEU A 42 -8.65 1.69 5.15
CA LEU A 42 -7.25 1.46 4.76
C LEU A 42 -6.47 0.99 5.98
N VAL A 43 -5.95 -0.24 5.92
CA VAL A 43 -4.96 -0.75 6.88
C VAL A 43 -3.58 -0.40 6.33
N HIS A 44 -2.90 0.55 6.95
CA HIS A 44 -1.57 1.01 6.54
C HIS A 44 -0.51 0.42 7.48
N VAL A 45 0.37 -0.41 6.92
CA VAL A 45 1.41 -1.13 7.65
C VAL A 45 2.79 -0.64 7.21
N ASP A 46 3.71 -0.47 8.14
CA ASP A 46 5.15 -0.25 7.87
C ASP A 46 5.95 -1.43 8.41
N ALA A 47 6.28 -2.37 7.52
CA ALA A 47 6.97 -3.61 7.84
C ALA A 47 8.49 -3.42 8.00
N TYR A 48 9.03 -2.20 7.85
CA TYR A 48 10.46 -1.94 8.03
C TYR A 48 10.98 -2.36 9.41
N ARG A 49 10.09 -2.41 10.41
CA ARG A 49 10.42 -2.81 11.80
C ARG A 49 10.12 -4.26 12.11
N LEU A 50 9.50 -4.99 11.20
CA LEU A 50 9.18 -6.39 11.40
C LEU A 50 10.43 -7.22 11.09
N GLY A 51 10.85 -8.02 12.07
CA GLY A 51 12.03 -8.87 11.97
C GLY A 51 11.75 -10.26 11.43
N SER A 52 10.48 -10.69 11.40
CA SER A 52 10.10 -12.05 10.99
C SER A 52 8.64 -12.17 10.55
N LEU A 53 8.31 -13.25 9.85
CA LEU A 53 6.93 -13.63 9.50
C LEU A 53 6.04 -13.80 10.73
N ALA A 54 6.57 -14.32 11.84
CA ALA A 54 5.79 -14.48 13.06
C ALA A 54 5.29 -13.15 13.62
N GLU A 55 6.08 -12.07 13.49
CA GLU A 55 5.64 -10.73 13.90
C GLU A 55 4.59 -10.15 12.94
N VAL A 56 4.55 -10.62 11.67
CA VAL A 56 3.47 -10.28 10.72
C VAL A 56 2.19 -11.03 11.10
N ASP A 57 2.30 -12.32 11.41
CA ASP A 57 1.17 -13.16 11.83
C ASP A 57 0.52 -12.63 13.12
N ASP A 58 1.33 -12.14 14.08
CA ASP A 58 0.84 -11.53 15.33
C ASP A 58 0.02 -10.24 15.10
N LEU A 59 0.11 -9.62 13.92
CA LEU A 59 -0.71 -8.45 13.56
C LEU A 59 -2.10 -8.83 13.05
N ASP A 60 -2.34 -10.11 12.73
CA ASP A 60 -3.63 -10.64 12.24
C ASP A 60 -4.14 -9.86 11.01
N LEU A 61 -3.22 -9.52 10.09
CA LEU A 61 -3.54 -8.68 8.92
C LEU A 61 -4.48 -9.36 7.94
N ASP A 62 -4.45 -10.69 7.87
CA ASP A 62 -5.27 -11.53 7.00
C ASP A 62 -6.75 -11.49 7.36
N ALA A 63 -7.07 -11.33 8.65
CA ALA A 63 -8.45 -11.22 9.14
C ALA A 63 -9.24 -10.06 8.51
N ASP A 64 -8.56 -8.97 8.14
CA ASP A 64 -9.18 -7.76 7.59
C ASP A 64 -9.09 -7.66 6.06
N LEU A 65 -8.44 -8.59 5.35
CA LEU A 65 -8.14 -8.44 3.91
C LEU A 65 -9.38 -8.39 3.02
N GLU A 66 -10.44 -9.10 3.36
CA GLU A 66 -11.67 -9.11 2.56
C GLU A 66 -12.50 -7.83 2.72
N GLU A 67 -12.36 -7.14 3.85
CA GLU A 67 -13.17 -5.97 4.22
C GLU A 67 -12.40 -4.65 4.15
N SER A 68 -11.12 -4.69 3.76
CA SER A 68 -10.24 -3.52 3.76
C SER A 68 -9.31 -3.47 2.54
N VAL A 69 -8.69 -2.31 2.33
CA VAL A 69 -7.46 -2.23 1.54
C VAL A 69 -6.28 -2.26 2.50
N THR A 70 -5.43 -3.27 2.39
CA THR A 70 -4.19 -3.36 3.16
C THR A 70 -3.01 -2.88 2.31
N LEU A 71 -2.34 -1.82 2.76
CA LEU A 71 -1.17 -1.23 2.13
C LEU A 71 0.04 -1.41 3.03
N VAL A 72 0.99 -2.24 2.58
CA VAL A 72 2.21 -2.54 3.33
C VAL A 72 3.42 -1.83 2.71
N GLU A 73 4.05 -0.94 3.47
CA GLU A 73 5.37 -0.42 3.14
C GLU A 73 6.45 -1.44 3.55
N TRP A 74 7.47 -1.63 2.71
CA TRP A 74 8.62 -2.51 2.99
C TRP A 74 8.26 -3.99 3.27
N GLY A 75 7.16 -4.48 2.70
CA GLY A 75 6.69 -5.85 2.93
C GLY A 75 7.39 -6.95 2.10
N GLU A 76 8.35 -6.62 1.24
CA GLU A 76 9.05 -7.58 0.39
C GLU A 76 9.70 -8.69 1.24
N GLY A 77 9.44 -9.95 0.90
CA GLY A 77 9.88 -11.13 1.64
C GLY A 77 9.13 -11.41 2.96
N LEU A 78 8.15 -10.57 3.34
CA LEU A 78 7.42 -10.67 4.60
C LEU A 78 5.91 -10.85 4.43
N VAL A 79 5.28 -10.21 3.44
CA VAL A 79 3.80 -10.14 3.38
C VAL A 79 3.19 -10.79 2.14
N GLU A 80 4.00 -11.42 1.28
CA GLU A 80 3.50 -12.09 0.07
C GLU A 80 2.59 -13.29 0.37
N GLN A 81 2.67 -13.83 1.60
CA GLN A 81 1.84 -14.96 2.03
C GLN A 81 0.46 -14.52 2.55
N LEU A 82 0.24 -13.23 2.77
CA LEU A 82 -1.03 -12.71 3.30
C LEU A 82 -2.20 -12.94 2.33
N SER A 83 -1.95 -12.91 1.03
CA SER A 83 -2.98 -13.08 0.01
C SER A 83 -2.45 -13.88 -1.18
N ALA A 84 -3.33 -14.67 -1.81
CA ALA A 84 -3.03 -15.34 -3.07
C ALA A 84 -2.88 -14.35 -4.25
N ALA A 85 -3.37 -13.11 -4.10
CA ALA A 85 -3.31 -12.07 -5.12
C ALA A 85 -3.07 -10.68 -4.52
N TRP A 86 -2.14 -9.92 -5.09
CA TRP A 86 -1.76 -8.59 -4.62
C TRP A 86 -1.17 -7.71 -5.74
N LEU A 87 -1.11 -6.41 -5.48
CA LEU A 87 -0.44 -5.44 -6.33
C LEU A 87 0.87 -4.99 -5.68
N GLU A 88 1.98 -5.24 -6.37
CA GLU A 88 3.28 -4.68 -5.99
C GLU A 88 3.48 -3.30 -6.65
N VAL A 89 3.94 -2.34 -5.85
CA VAL A 89 4.21 -0.96 -6.28
C VAL A 89 5.67 -0.62 -6.01
N ARG A 90 6.48 -0.55 -7.06
CA ARG A 90 7.89 -0.15 -6.96
C ARG A 90 8.02 1.33 -7.30
N ILE A 91 8.72 2.07 -6.44
CA ILE A 91 8.94 3.52 -6.62
C ILE A 91 10.44 3.77 -6.63
N ASP A 92 11.00 4.06 -7.80
CA ASP A 92 12.42 4.33 -8.02
C ASP A 92 12.66 5.82 -8.31
N ARG A 93 13.71 6.39 -7.68
CA ARG A 93 14.16 7.77 -7.95
C ARG A 93 15.14 7.85 -9.12
N SER A 94 16.01 6.86 -9.27
CA SER A 94 17.11 6.84 -10.24
C SER A 94 16.66 6.60 -11.68
N ALA A 95 15.54 5.90 -11.85
CA ALA A 95 14.97 5.61 -13.16
C ALA A 95 14.23 6.78 -13.81
N ALA A 96 14.00 7.89 -13.09
CA ALA A 96 13.24 9.03 -13.57
C ALA A 96 14.13 10.27 -13.77
N ASP A 97 14.63 10.42 -14.99
CA ASP A 97 15.48 11.53 -15.48
C ASP A 97 16.73 11.82 -14.61
N PRO A 98 17.94 11.45 -15.07
CA PRO A 98 19.17 11.57 -14.29
C PRO A 98 19.68 13.01 -14.12
N GLY A 99 18.90 14.03 -14.51
CA GLY A 99 19.23 15.43 -14.28
C GLY A 99 19.49 15.72 -12.79
N PRO A 100 20.48 16.58 -12.45
CA PRO A 100 20.94 16.83 -11.08
C PRO A 100 19.89 17.47 -10.14
N VAL A 101 18.69 17.77 -10.65
CA VAL A 101 17.60 18.45 -9.94
C VAL A 101 16.27 17.69 -10.03
N SER A 102 16.25 16.48 -10.61
CA SER A 102 15.01 15.74 -10.84
C SER A 102 14.40 15.22 -9.52
N GLU A 103 13.19 15.68 -9.21
CA GLU A 103 12.34 15.11 -8.16
C GLU A 103 11.42 14.00 -8.69
N ALA A 104 11.53 13.65 -9.97
CA ALA A 104 10.70 12.63 -10.59
C ALA A 104 10.92 11.25 -9.95
N ARG A 105 9.90 10.40 -10.06
CA ARG A 105 9.92 9.01 -9.61
C ARG A 105 9.34 8.15 -10.71
N ALA A 106 9.98 7.03 -11.00
CA ALA A 106 9.39 5.98 -11.80
C ALA A 106 8.54 5.12 -10.86
N VAL A 107 7.28 4.89 -11.23
CA VAL A 107 6.39 4.00 -10.49
C VAL A 107 6.06 2.82 -11.41
N GLU A 108 6.44 1.63 -10.99
CA GLU A 108 6.12 0.37 -11.66
C GLU A 108 5.05 -0.36 -10.85
N LEU A 109 4.03 -0.86 -11.55
CA LEU A 109 2.90 -1.59 -10.99
C LEU A 109 2.96 -3.04 -11.50
N ILE A 110 3.06 -3.99 -10.59
CA ILE A 110 3.22 -5.42 -10.94
C ILE A 110 2.10 -6.19 -10.25
N GLY A 111 1.21 -6.77 -11.04
CA GLY A 111 0.12 -7.59 -10.55
C GLY A 111 0.57 -9.03 -10.29
N HIS A 112 0.23 -9.57 -9.13
CA HIS A 112 0.49 -10.96 -8.75
C HIS A 112 -0.85 -11.65 -8.43
N GLY A 113 -1.07 -12.83 -9.02
CA GLY A 113 -2.32 -13.59 -8.83
C GLY A 113 -3.56 -12.97 -9.50
N ASP A 114 -4.65 -13.76 -9.50
CA ASP A 114 -5.99 -13.43 -9.99
C ASP A 114 -6.04 -12.59 -11.29
N ASP A 115 -6.87 -11.54 -11.29
CA ASP A 115 -7.17 -10.67 -12.42
C ASP A 115 -6.35 -9.37 -12.40
N TRP A 116 -5.32 -9.27 -11.56
CA TRP A 116 -4.55 -8.02 -11.40
C TRP A 116 -3.95 -7.50 -12.70
N SER A 117 -3.45 -8.40 -13.56
CA SER A 117 -2.95 -8.00 -14.89
C SER A 117 -4.05 -7.34 -15.75
N ALA A 118 -5.28 -7.87 -15.70
CA ALA A 118 -6.41 -7.31 -16.41
C ALA A 118 -6.86 -5.97 -15.78
N ARG A 119 -6.87 -5.86 -14.45
CA ARG A 119 -7.15 -4.61 -13.74
C ARG A 119 -6.16 -3.51 -14.10
N LEU A 120 -4.86 -3.81 -14.12
CA LEU A 120 -3.81 -2.86 -14.48
C LEU A 120 -3.94 -2.39 -15.94
N ALA A 121 -4.35 -3.27 -16.86
CA ALA A 121 -4.62 -2.88 -18.25
C ALA A 121 -5.76 -1.85 -18.40
N THR A 122 -6.63 -1.70 -17.39
CA THR A 122 -7.67 -0.65 -17.40
C THR A 122 -7.13 0.73 -17.05
N LEU A 123 -6.00 0.82 -16.34
CA LEU A 123 -5.38 2.08 -15.92
C LEU A 123 -4.54 2.73 -17.03
N ALA A 124 -4.11 1.96 -18.03
CA ALA A 124 -3.28 2.43 -19.14
C ALA A 124 -4.10 3.17 -20.25
N ARG A 125 -5.33 3.59 -19.94
CA ARG A 125 -6.26 4.21 -20.90
C ARG A 125 -6.40 5.70 -20.70
#